data_AF-A0A4R8EBZ7-F1
#
_entry.id   AF-A0A4R8EBZ7-F1
#
_cell.length_a   1.000
_cell.length_b   1.000
_cell.length_c   1.000
_cell.angle_alpha   90.00
_cell.angle_beta   90.00
_cell.angle_gamma   90.00
#
_symmetry.space_group_name_H-M   'P 1'
#
loop_
_entity.id
_entity.type
_entity.pdbx_description
1 polymer ?
#
loop_
_entity_poly.entity_id
_entity_poly.type
_entity_poly.pdbx_seq_one_letter_code
_entity_poly.pdbx_strand_id
1 'polypeptide(L)'
;MTTINFKLITIAEIKTKYPFLTEDEKFDYFDEWENEDFFLIADEDVNFDGNFYLDLYEEKERKWLANLLNLSVKKIEGIRIEGIFINGNFSISGSIINAEGDYGPYVFINGNVMCQSLLLGGANVEIKGKITVKEVVMTYYNHGNFNCSGLIDSPVFIVNDHNTTFAERKNDLFYYNDRADDVDPKNECEYDDETGDEIISNEIRKLLDNPLIETFEELERELAKGELVLKQNNPPAKTYEYWRNSVLENYRNLKLVPKEFKTEELCNFALNKTFHALPFIDQDLITYELCERLVSKDGFAIQVIPDEFITKELCFKATESGTLLRLIPEEYYSEELILLVFKNGRHEPDINDVPSKYITESLLVEYVKIGKGLWLDKACKGSGIDKLQILKKVIDSGIEYLNNIFGNHFSQETVDYAALVYDNEVFKETWNNYVQKYKQKFERLEK
;
A
#
# COMPACT_ATOMS: atom_id res chain seq x y z
N MET A 1 -11.43 38.55 -7.71
CA MET A 1 -10.94 38.97 -6.38
C MET A 1 -11.52 38.00 -5.39
N THR A 2 -10.67 37.35 -4.62
CA THR A 2 -11.05 36.34 -3.63
C THR A 2 -11.88 36.99 -2.52
N THR A 3 -13.10 36.51 -2.29
CA THR A 3 -14.00 37.00 -1.22
C THR A 3 -14.09 35.93 -0.14
N ILE A 4 -12.97 35.65 0.53
CA ILE A 4 -12.96 34.70 1.64
C ILE A 4 -13.45 35.40 2.91
N ASN A 5 -14.70 35.15 3.26
CA ASN A 5 -15.31 35.61 4.52
C ASN A 5 -15.69 34.42 5.42
N PHE A 6 -14.85 33.38 5.43
CA PHE A 6 -15.06 32.27 6.35
C PHE A 6 -14.85 32.69 7.80
N LYS A 7 -15.73 32.24 8.68
CA LYS A 7 -15.63 32.41 10.13
C LYS A 7 -15.61 31.05 10.79
N LEU A 8 -14.99 30.97 11.96
CA LEU A 8 -15.13 29.82 12.85
C LEU A 8 -16.27 30.09 13.81
N ILE A 9 -17.23 29.19 13.87
CA ILE A 9 -18.29 29.16 14.88
C ILE A 9 -18.28 27.78 15.53
N THR A 10 -18.76 27.68 16.77
CA THR A 10 -18.80 26.37 17.44
C THR A 10 -19.95 25.51 16.92
N ILE A 11 -19.87 24.20 17.14
CA ILE A 11 -20.95 23.26 16.83
C ILE A 11 -22.24 23.63 17.60
N ALA A 12 -22.13 24.07 18.86
CA ALA A 12 -23.29 24.57 19.60
C ALA A 12 -23.97 25.77 18.91
N GLU A 13 -23.18 26.71 18.38
CA GLU A 13 -23.69 27.87 17.67
C GLU A 13 -24.35 27.48 16.34
N ILE A 14 -23.75 26.58 15.56
CA ILE A 14 -24.31 26.18 14.27
C ILE A 14 -25.60 25.37 14.43
N LYS A 15 -25.65 24.44 15.40
CA LYS A 15 -26.86 23.68 15.75
C LYS A 15 -28.02 24.62 16.13
N THR A 16 -27.72 25.73 16.81
CA THR A 16 -28.72 26.75 17.18
C THR A 16 -29.17 27.57 15.97
N LYS A 17 -28.24 27.97 15.11
CA LYS A 17 -28.51 28.85 13.96
C LYS A 17 -29.22 28.13 12.82
N TYR A 18 -28.88 26.86 12.60
CA TYR A 18 -29.38 26.01 11.52
C TYR A 18 -29.84 24.66 12.08
N PRO A 19 -30.97 24.62 12.81
CA PRO A 19 -31.42 23.41 13.50
C PRO A 19 -31.69 22.24 12.56
N PHE A 20 -32.09 22.52 11.30
CA PHE A 20 -32.34 21.49 10.28
C PHE A 20 -31.11 20.60 9.99
N LEU A 21 -29.89 21.06 10.27
CA LEU A 21 -28.69 20.23 10.09
C LEU A 21 -28.73 18.97 10.95
N THR A 22 -29.33 19.06 12.14
CA THR A 22 -29.48 17.91 13.06
C THR A 22 -30.56 16.92 12.63
N GLU A 23 -31.35 17.25 11.60
CA GLU A 23 -32.32 16.33 11.00
C GLU A 23 -31.67 15.43 9.94
N ASP A 24 -30.47 15.78 9.46
CA ASP A 24 -29.69 14.96 8.53
C ASP A 24 -28.97 13.85 9.31
N GLU A 25 -29.27 12.59 9.00
CA GLU A 25 -28.66 11.42 9.66
C GLU A 25 -27.15 11.34 9.45
N LYS A 26 -26.59 12.07 8.46
CA LYS A 26 -25.16 12.13 8.17
C LYS A 26 -24.44 13.27 8.89
N PHE A 27 -25.20 14.16 9.53
CA PHE A 27 -24.66 15.17 10.42
C PHE A 27 -24.29 14.52 11.76
N ASP A 28 -23.05 14.69 12.22
CA ASP A 28 -22.58 14.09 13.48
C ASP A 28 -22.66 12.55 13.48
N TYR A 29 -22.45 11.91 12.31
CA TYR A 29 -22.72 10.48 12.08
C TYR A 29 -22.06 9.51 13.08
N PHE A 30 -20.91 9.89 13.65
CA PHE A 30 -20.16 9.07 14.61
C PHE A 30 -20.39 9.47 16.07
N ASP A 31 -21.18 10.51 16.36
CA ASP A 31 -21.42 11.07 17.71
C ASP A 31 -20.12 11.43 18.48
N GLU A 32 -19.03 11.72 17.76
CA GLU A 32 -17.71 12.04 18.33
C GLU A 32 -17.44 13.55 18.44
N TRP A 33 -18.41 14.39 18.03
CA TRP A 33 -18.24 15.84 17.99
C TRP A 33 -18.55 16.49 19.33
N GLU A 34 -17.64 17.32 19.80
CA GLU A 34 -17.85 18.13 20.99
C GLU A 34 -18.51 19.45 20.61
N ASN A 35 -19.36 20.00 21.48
CA ASN A 35 -20.07 21.25 21.20
C ASN A 35 -19.12 22.46 21.01
N GLU A 36 -17.90 22.35 21.55
CA GLU A 36 -16.81 23.31 21.46
C GLU A 36 -15.97 23.17 20.18
N ASP A 37 -16.12 22.07 19.43
CA ASP A 37 -15.51 21.91 18.10
C ASP A 37 -16.13 22.92 17.11
N PHE A 38 -15.50 23.08 15.95
CA PHE A 38 -15.76 24.21 15.07
C PHE A 38 -16.33 23.83 13.70
N PHE A 39 -17.12 24.74 13.16
CA PHE A 39 -17.48 24.79 11.74
C PHE A 39 -16.86 26.02 11.08
N LEU A 40 -16.43 25.82 9.84
CA LEU A 40 -16.07 26.90 8.93
C LEU A 40 -17.32 27.40 8.19
N ILE A 41 -17.78 28.60 8.52
CA ILE A 41 -19.04 29.13 7.99
C ILE A 41 -18.86 30.34 7.06
N ALA A 42 -19.63 30.37 5.98
CA ALA A 42 -19.93 31.56 5.18
C ALA A 42 -21.45 31.73 5.03
N ASP A 43 -21.99 32.89 5.37
CA ASP A 43 -23.42 33.21 5.26
C ASP A 43 -23.78 33.90 3.92
N GLU A 44 -22.86 33.86 2.94
CA GLU A 44 -22.95 34.55 1.66
C GLU A 44 -22.18 33.79 0.58
N ASP A 45 -22.22 34.28 -0.65
CA ASP A 45 -21.48 33.70 -1.78
C ASP A 45 -19.96 33.73 -1.55
N VAL A 46 -19.31 32.59 -1.80
CA VAL A 46 -17.86 32.42 -1.65
C VAL A 46 -17.21 32.34 -3.02
N ASN A 47 -16.21 33.20 -3.26
CA ASN A 47 -15.33 33.11 -4.43
C ASN A 47 -13.90 32.78 -3.97
N PHE A 48 -13.40 31.63 -4.38
CA PHE A 48 -12.07 31.13 -4.02
C PHE A 48 -11.16 30.97 -5.24
N ASP A 49 -9.90 31.38 -5.10
CA ASP A 49 -8.90 31.23 -6.16
C ASP A 49 -7.92 30.12 -5.78
N GLY A 50 -7.80 29.09 -6.62
CA GLY A 50 -7.04 27.86 -6.37
C GLY A 50 -7.91 26.67 -5.95
N ASN A 51 -7.26 25.61 -5.46
CA ASN A 51 -7.94 24.41 -4.97
C ASN A 51 -8.40 24.59 -3.53
N PHE A 52 -9.59 24.07 -3.22
CA PHE A 52 -10.18 24.06 -1.90
C PHE A 52 -10.19 22.64 -1.34
N TYR A 53 -9.48 22.44 -0.23
CA TYR A 53 -9.26 21.11 0.34
C TYR A 53 -10.23 20.85 1.49
N LEU A 54 -10.77 19.65 1.53
CA LEU A 54 -11.62 19.11 2.58
C LEU A 54 -10.85 18.17 3.51
N ASP A 55 -9.63 17.77 3.17
CA ASP A 55 -8.77 16.90 4.01
C ASP A 55 -8.17 17.70 5.19
N LEU A 56 -9.02 18.33 6.00
CA LEU A 56 -8.62 19.34 7.00
C LEU A 56 -7.74 18.78 8.13
N TYR A 57 -7.63 17.45 8.26
CA TYR A 57 -6.82 16.79 9.26
C TYR A 57 -5.39 16.50 8.78
N GLU A 58 -5.13 16.55 7.47
CA GLU A 58 -3.83 16.27 6.87
C GLU A 58 -2.82 17.39 7.11
N GLU A 59 -1.55 17.04 7.29
CA GLU A 59 -0.52 18.00 7.72
C GLU A 59 -0.34 19.15 6.70
N LYS A 60 -0.39 18.84 5.41
CA LYS A 60 -0.22 19.81 4.33
C LYS A 60 -1.43 20.74 4.23
N GLU A 61 -2.63 20.19 4.32
CA GLU A 61 -3.89 20.92 4.21
C GLU A 61 -4.15 21.75 5.49
N ARG A 62 -3.71 21.33 6.67
CA ARG A 62 -3.68 22.17 7.89
C ARG A 62 -2.83 23.43 7.71
N LYS A 63 -1.68 23.33 7.04
CA LYS A 63 -0.83 24.51 6.72
C LYS A 63 -1.54 25.44 5.74
N TRP A 64 -2.22 24.89 4.73
CA TRP A 64 -3.04 25.66 3.81
C TRP A 64 -4.18 26.38 4.55
N LEU A 65 -4.90 25.67 5.43
CA LEU A 65 -6.01 26.22 6.21
C LEU A 65 -5.55 27.31 7.18
N ALA A 66 -4.38 27.15 7.81
CA ALA A 66 -3.78 28.18 8.65
C ALA A 66 -3.57 29.49 7.89
N ASN A 67 -3.02 29.40 6.66
CA ASN A 67 -2.86 30.56 5.79
C ASN A 67 -4.22 31.15 5.38
N LEU A 68 -5.20 30.30 5.05
CA LEU A 68 -6.56 30.70 4.67
C LEU A 68 -7.23 31.55 5.76
N LEU A 69 -7.11 31.14 7.02
CA LEU A 69 -7.73 31.79 8.17
C LEU A 69 -6.85 32.87 8.80
N ASN A 70 -5.65 33.11 8.25
CA ASN A 70 -4.65 34.01 8.82
C ASN A 70 -4.34 33.65 10.29
N LEU A 71 -4.19 32.36 10.58
CA LEU A 71 -3.83 31.78 11.87
C LEU A 71 -2.47 31.08 11.81
N SER A 72 -1.86 30.82 12.96
CA SER A 72 -0.66 29.99 13.01
C SER A 72 -1.01 28.51 12.90
N VAL A 73 -0.13 27.70 12.30
CA VAL A 73 -0.29 26.24 12.18
C VAL A 73 -0.54 25.60 13.55
N LYS A 74 0.24 25.98 14.57
CA LYS A 74 0.07 25.52 15.96
C LYS A 74 -1.33 25.81 16.53
N LYS A 75 -1.96 26.91 16.10
CA LYS A 75 -3.33 27.23 16.52
C LYS A 75 -4.34 26.32 15.80
N ILE A 76 -4.18 26.08 14.50
CA ILE A 76 -5.01 25.14 13.75
C ILE A 76 -4.87 23.70 14.27
N GLU A 77 -3.67 23.28 14.67
CA GLU A 77 -3.44 21.95 15.27
C GLU A 77 -4.30 21.70 16.53
N GLY A 78 -4.55 22.76 17.30
CA GLY A 78 -5.39 22.70 18.50
C GLY A 78 -6.87 22.98 18.28
N ILE A 79 -7.31 23.15 17.02
CA ILE A 79 -8.71 23.39 16.65
C ILE A 79 -9.18 22.19 15.84
N ARG A 80 -10.31 21.62 16.24
CA ARG A 80 -10.99 20.56 15.53
C ARG A 80 -12.12 21.18 14.69
N ILE A 81 -12.01 21.09 13.37
CA ILE A 81 -12.98 21.67 12.43
C ILE A 81 -13.73 20.51 11.78
N GLU A 82 -14.95 20.27 12.23
CA GLU A 82 -15.75 19.10 11.86
C GLU A 82 -16.70 19.36 10.68
N GLY A 83 -16.84 20.63 10.26
CA GLY A 83 -17.67 20.92 9.13
C GLY A 83 -17.45 22.25 8.45
N ILE A 84 -17.99 22.35 7.24
CA ILE A 84 -17.99 23.53 6.38
C ILE A 84 -19.44 23.82 6.01
N PHE A 85 -19.88 25.04 6.22
CA PHE A 85 -21.24 25.48 5.91
C PHE A 85 -21.23 26.74 5.06
N ILE A 86 -21.85 26.69 3.89
CA ILE A 86 -21.95 27.82 2.96
C ILE A 86 -23.43 28.07 2.64
N ASN A 87 -23.97 29.18 3.15
CA ASN A 87 -25.33 29.63 2.82
C ASN A 87 -25.32 30.58 1.63
N GLY A 88 -24.84 30.08 0.49
CA GLY A 88 -24.66 30.86 -0.74
C GLY A 88 -24.07 30.00 -1.85
N ASN A 89 -23.77 30.63 -2.98
CA ASN A 89 -23.06 29.99 -4.07
C ASN A 89 -21.57 29.83 -3.73
N PHE A 90 -20.95 28.75 -4.19
CA PHE A 90 -19.52 28.49 -4.01
C PHE A 90 -18.83 28.41 -5.38
N SER A 91 -18.05 29.43 -5.71
CA SER A 91 -17.33 29.54 -6.99
C SER A 91 -15.83 29.45 -6.77
N ILE A 92 -15.18 28.51 -7.44
CA ILE A 92 -13.78 28.17 -7.25
C ILE A 92 -13.07 28.11 -8.60
N SER A 93 -11.89 28.70 -8.72
CA SER A 93 -11.12 28.62 -9.97
C SER A 93 -10.41 27.27 -10.17
N GLY A 94 -10.05 26.59 -9.07
CA GLY A 94 -9.53 25.22 -9.04
C GLY A 94 -10.57 24.19 -8.61
N SER A 95 -10.10 23.09 -8.01
CA SER A 95 -10.92 21.94 -7.63
C SER A 95 -11.37 21.97 -6.16
N ILE A 96 -12.47 21.29 -5.84
CA ILE A 96 -12.82 20.88 -4.47
C ILE A 96 -12.32 19.46 -4.28
N ILE A 97 -11.52 19.22 -3.24
CA ILE A 97 -10.75 17.99 -3.09
C ILE A 97 -10.93 17.42 -1.69
N ASN A 98 -11.45 16.20 -1.59
CA ASN A 98 -11.32 15.30 -0.45
C ASN A 98 -10.63 14.04 -0.99
N ALA A 99 -9.31 13.99 -0.86
CA ALA A 99 -8.46 12.90 -1.33
C ALA A 99 -8.29 11.79 -0.27
N GLU A 100 -8.70 12.04 0.96
CA GLU A 100 -8.84 10.98 1.96
C GLU A 100 -10.17 10.24 1.76
N GLY A 101 -10.08 8.91 1.61
CA GLY A 101 -11.24 8.04 1.38
C GLY A 101 -11.98 7.68 2.66
N ASP A 102 -11.29 7.64 3.80
CA ASP A 102 -11.87 7.15 5.06
C ASP A 102 -12.66 8.21 5.83
N TYR A 103 -12.31 9.49 5.69
CA TYR A 103 -12.91 10.57 6.48
C TYR A 103 -12.87 11.94 5.79
N GLY A 104 -13.63 12.87 6.35
CA GLY A 104 -13.64 14.28 5.99
C GLY A 104 -14.66 15.07 6.82
N PRO A 105 -14.67 16.39 6.72
CA PRO A 105 -15.64 17.24 7.39
C PRO A 105 -17.05 17.02 6.81
N TYR A 106 -18.08 17.33 7.59
CA TYR A 106 -19.42 17.50 7.04
C TYR A 106 -19.52 18.80 6.25
N VAL A 107 -19.95 18.74 5.00
CA VAL A 107 -20.02 19.89 4.10
C VAL A 107 -21.46 20.14 3.71
N PHE A 108 -21.96 21.35 3.95
CA PHE A 108 -23.28 21.78 3.52
C PHE A 108 -23.21 23.06 2.68
N ILE A 109 -23.74 23.02 1.47
CA ILE A 109 -23.79 24.17 0.55
C ILE A 109 -25.23 24.40 0.11
N ASN A 110 -25.82 25.52 0.54
CA ASN A 110 -27.21 25.89 0.25
C ASN A 110 -27.41 26.58 -1.13
N GLY A 111 -26.42 26.49 -2.02
CA GLY A 111 -26.39 27.21 -3.29
C GLY A 111 -25.71 26.42 -4.39
N ASN A 112 -25.44 27.11 -5.50
CA ASN A 112 -24.79 26.50 -6.66
C ASN A 112 -23.28 26.37 -6.43
N VAL A 113 -22.66 25.34 -6.99
CA VAL A 113 -21.22 25.12 -6.97
C VAL A 113 -20.66 25.24 -8.38
N MET A 114 -19.58 25.99 -8.54
CA MET A 114 -18.79 26.05 -9.75
C MET A 114 -17.32 25.80 -9.43
N CYS A 115 -16.69 24.82 -10.07
CA CYS A 115 -15.26 24.51 -9.86
C CYS A 115 -14.64 23.86 -11.10
N GLN A 116 -13.33 23.63 -11.08
CA GLN A 116 -12.61 22.87 -12.10
C GLN A 116 -13.06 21.40 -12.08
N SER A 117 -12.81 20.73 -10.97
CA SER A 117 -13.21 19.36 -10.69
C SER A 117 -13.73 19.24 -9.25
N LEU A 118 -14.51 18.20 -8.99
CA LEU A 118 -15.01 17.84 -7.67
C LEU A 118 -14.59 16.41 -7.37
N LEU A 119 -13.66 16.23 -6.44
CA LEU A 119 -13.21 14.93 -5.95
C LEU A 119 -13.70 14.75 -4.52
N LEU A 120 -14.52 13.73 -4.26
CA LEU A 120 -15.09 13.44 -2.95
C LEU A 120 -14.78 12.00 -2.52
N GLY A 121 -14.09 11.87 -1.38
CA GLY A 121 -13.79 10.61 -0.70
C GLY A 121 -14.66 10.43 0.53
N GLY A 122 -14.05 10.39 1.71
CA GLY A 122 -14.70 10.06 2.98
C GLY A 122 -15.60 11.12 3.62
N ALA A 123 -15.72 12.31 3.04
CA ALA A 123 -16.55 13.39 3.59
C ALA A 123 -18.05 13.14 3.38
N ASN A 124 -18.87 13.68 4.28
CA ASN A 124 -20.32 13.76 4.10
C ASN A 124 -20.68 15.13 3.50
N VAL A 125 -21.11 15.15 2.24
CA VAL A 125 -21.30 16.37 1.45
C VAL A 125 -22.75 16.50 0.96
N GLU A 126 -23.39 17.61 1.31
CA GLU A 126 -24.73 17.98 0.89
C GLU A 126 -24.69 19.29 0.08
N ILE A 127 -25.08 19.22 -1.20
CA ILE A 127 -25.17 20.38 -2.09
C ILE A 127 -26.60 20.55 -2.59
N LYS A 128 -27.25 21.64 -2.20
CA LYS A 128 -28.66 21.89 -2.53
C LYS A 128 -28.87 22.44 -3.94
N GLY A 129 -27.88 23.17 -4.49
CA GLY A 129 -27.98 23.82 -5.80
C GLY A 129 -27.39 23.01 -6.95
N LYS A 130 -27.31 23.66 -8.12
CA LYS A 130 -26.66 23.12 -9.32
C LYS A 130 -25.15 23.05 -9.11
N ILE A 131 -24.54 21.94 -9.52
CA ILE A 131 -23.09 21.80 -9.64
C ILE A 131 -22.73 21.96 -11.11
N THR A 132 -21.79 22.85 -11.42
CA THR A 132 -21.23 23.02 -12.77
C THR A 132 -19.71 22.86 -12.68
N VAL A 133 -19.17 21.77 -13.19
CA VAL A 133 -17.72 21.55 -13.21
C VAL A 133 -17.15 21.64 -14.62
N LYS A 134 -15.89 22.06 -14.72
CA LYS A 134 -15.17 22.14 -16.00
C LYS A 134 -14.72 20.77 -16.52
N GLU A 135 -14.42 19.81 -15.64
CA GLU A 135 -13.89 18.51 -16.03
C GLU A 135 -14.65 17.32 -15.45
N VAL A 136 -14.35 16.97 -14.21
CA VAL A 136 -14.70 15.68 -13.61
C VAL A 136 -15.40 15.93 -12.28
N VAL A 137 -16.54 15.27 -12.08
CA VAL A 137 -17.03 14.94 -10.74
C VAL A 137 -16.65 13.47 -10.51
N MET A 138 -15.89 13.19 -9.46
CA MET A 138 -15.53 11.84 -9.06
C MET A 138 -15.81 11.66 -7.58
N THR A 139 -16.61 10.66 -7.24
CA THR A 139 -16.81 10.23 -5.86
C THR A 139 -16.31 8.81 -5.71
N TYR A 140 -15.53 8.53 -4.68
CA TYR A 140 -14.89 7.24 -4.53
C TYR A 140 -14.78 6.80 -3.07
N TYR A 141 -14.76 5.48 -2.86
CA TYR A 141 -14.61 4.83 -1.56
C TYR A 141 -15.78 5.05 -0.60
N ASN A 142 -16.25 3.99 0.06
CA ASN A 142 -17.63 3.97 0.58
C ASN A 142 -17.84 4.49 2.00
N HIS A 143 -16.83 5.13 2.59
CA HIS A 143 -16.94 5.72 3.93
C HIS A 143 -17.61 7.10 3.93
N GLY A 144 -17.53 7.83 2.81
CA GLY A 144 -18.21 9.11 2.61
C GLY A 144 -19.64 8.99 2.08
N ASN A 145 -20.31 10.14 2.01
CA ASN A 145 -21.64 10.27 1.41
C ASN A 145 -21.73 11.58 0.64
N PHE A 146 -22.32 11.55 -0.55
CA PHE A 146 -22.53 12.74 -1.35
C PHE A 146 -23.97 12.79 -1.82
N ASN A 147 -24.66 13.89 -1.53
CA ASN A 147 -25.99 14.14 -2.02
C ASN A 147 -26.09 15.51 -2.70
N CYS A 148 -26.58 15.50 -3.95
CA CYS A 148 -26.89 16.71 -4.71
C CYS A 148 -28.39 16.81 -4.98
N SER A 149 -29.05 17.80 -4.38
CA SER A 149 -30.49 18.04 -4.64
C SER A 149 -30.75 18.74 -5.97
N GLY A 150 -29.69 19.26 -6.63
CA GLY A 150 -29.77 19.95 -7.91
C GLY A 150 -29.29 19.10 -9.09
N LEU A 151 -28.95 19.80 -10.19
CA LEU A 151 -28.36 19.21 -11.39
C LEU A 151 -26.83 19.14 -11.26
N ILE A 152 -26.25 17.97 -11.54
CA ILE A 152 -24.81 17.81 -11.77
C ILE A 152 -24.51 17.97 -13.28
N ASP A 153 -23.95 19.11 -13.68
CA ASP A 153 -23.55 19.42 -15.05
C ASP A 153 -22.03 19.31 -15.18
N SER A 154 -21.54 18.23 -15.78
CA SER A 154 -20.11 17.92 -15.90
C SER A 154 -19.78 17.20 -17.21
N PRO A 155 -18.61 17.39 -17.83
CA PRO A 155 -18.21 16.54 -18.95
C PRO A 155 -18.10 15.06 -18.56
N VAL A 156 -17.50 14.78 -17.40
CA VAL A 156 -17.28 13.43 -16.87
C VAL A 156 -17.87 13.32 -15.45
N PHE A 157 -18.61 12.25 -15.17
CA PHE A 157 -19.08 11.94 -13.81
C PHE A 157 -18.86 10.46 -13.49
N ILE A 158 -18.13 10.20 -12.41
CA ILE A 158 -17.71 8.87 -11.96
C ILE A 158 -18.16 8.68 -10.50
N VAL A 159 -18.86 7.59 -10.24
CA VAL A 159 -19.13 7.07 -8.89
C VAL A 159 -18.48 5.69 -8.81
N ASN A 160 -17.50 5.54 -7.92
CA ASN A 160 -16.70 4.32 -7.79
C ASN A 160 -16.65 3.86 -6.34
N ASP A 161 -17.47 2.89 -5.97
CA ASP A 161 -17.68 2.41 -4.61
C ASP A 161 -17.99 3.54 -3.62
N HIS A 162 -18.92 4.45 -3.95
CA HIS A 162 -19.26 5.57 -3.07
C HIS A 162 -20.77 5.73 -2.86
N ASN A 163 -21.19 6.23 -1.69
CA ASN A 163 -22.59 6.51 -1.41
C ASN A 163 -23.02 7.85 -2.04
N THR A 164 -23.28 7.84 -3.34
CA THR A 164 -23.65 9.04 -4.11
C THR A 164 -25.13 9.04 -4.52
N THR A 165 -25.85 10.08 -4.14
CA THR A 165 -27.24 10.35 -4.53
C THR A 165 -27.33 11.71 -5.23
N PHE A 166 -28.15 11.81 -6.27
CA PHE A 166 -28.36 13.09 -6.97
C PHE A 166 -29.75 13.13 -7.61
N ALA A 167 -30.30 14.34 -7.74
CA ALA A 167 -31.61 14.54 -8.36
C ALA A 167 -31.55 14.39 -9.89
N GLU A 168 -30.62 15.10 -10.54
CA GLU A 168 -30.43 15.06 -11.99
C GLU A 168 -28.95 15.14 -12.35
N ARG A 169 -28.60 14.59 -13.52
CA ARG A 169 -27.25 14.72 -14.10
C ARG A 169 -27.33 15.09 -15.59
N LYS A 170 -26.34 15.83 -16.05
CA LYS A 170 -26.08 16.11 -17.46
C LYS A 170 -24.59 15.91 -17.71
N ASN A 171 -24.26 14.81 -18.38
CA ASN A 171 -22.89 14.44 -18.67
C ASN A 171 -22.67 14.29 -20.18
N ASP A 172 -21.84 15.16 -20.74
CA ASP A 172 -21.70 15.28 -22.20
C ASP A 172 -20.69 14.29 -22.79
N LEU A 173 -19.76 13.72 -21.97
CA LEU A 173 -18.70 12.83 -22.46
C LEU A 173 -18.69 11.43 -21.83
N PHE A 174 -18.78 11.33 -20.51
CA PHE A 174 -18.62 10.06 -19.81
C PHE A 174 -19.43 9.99 -18.53
N TYR A 175 -20.01 8.82 -18.26
CA TYR A 175 -20.71 8.50 -17.03
C TYR A 175 -20.40 7.07 -16.60
N TYR A 176 -20.07 6.89 -15.33
CA TYR A 176 -19.87 5.61 -14.67
C TYR A 176 -20.43 5.66 -13.25
N ASN A 177 -21.13 4.61 -12.84
CA ASN A 177 -21.63 4.42 -11.49
C ASN A 177 -21.79 2.92 -11.22
N ASP A 178 -20.84 2.35 -10.48
CA ASP A 178 -20.80 0.93 -10.14
C ASP A 178 -21.97 0.44 -9.29
N ARG A 179 -22.74 1.38 -8.71
CA ARG A 179 -23.91 1.10 -7.87
C ARG A 179 -25.25 1.35 -8.57
N ALA A 180 -25.23 1.70 -9.86
CA ALA A 180 -26.43 1.91 -10.65
C ALA A 180 -26.47 1.03 -11.90
N ASP A 181 -27.66 0.54 -12.24
CA ASP A 181 -27.90 -0.31 -13.42
C ASP A 181 -28.08 0.51 -14.73
N ASP A 182 -27.51 1.71 -14.82
CA ASP A 182 -27.69 2.65 -15.94
C ASP A 182 -26.37 3.10 -16.61
N VAL A 183 -25.27 2.40 -16.32
CA VAL A 183 -23.99 2.58 -17.02
C VAL A 183 -24.10 2.06 -18.46
N ASP A 184 -23.58 2.82 -19.42
CA ASP A 184 -23.45 2.34 -20.80
C ASP A 184 -22.39 1.23 -20.83
N PRO A 185 -22.66 0.02 -21.37
CA PRO A 185 -21.70 -1.08 -21.38
C PRO A 185 -20.31 -0.73 -21.92
N LYS A 186 -20.20 0.26 -22.81
CA LYS A 186 -18.90 0.71 -23.34
C LYS A 186 -18.03 1.45 -22.30
N ASN A 187 -18.64 1.92 -21.21
CA ASN A 187 -18.01 2.67 -20.14
C ASN A 187 -17.65 1.78 -18.94
N GLU A 188 -18.10 0.52 -18.91
CA GLU A 188 -17.83 -0.41 -17.81
C GLU A 188 -16.33 -0.68 -17.64
N CYS A 189 -15.94 -0.91 -16.38
CA CYS A 189 -14.59 -1.38 -16.07
C CYS A 189 -14.48 -2.88 -16.34
N GLU A 190 -13.26 -3.33 -16.66
CA GLU A 190 -12.95 -4.74 -16.85
C GLU A 190 -11.97 -5.19 -15.76
N TYR A 191 -12.28 -6.30 -15.09
CA TYR A 191 -11.37 -6.89 -14.10
C TYR A 191 -10.23 -7.61 -14.81
N ASP A 192 -9.00 -7.29 -14.43
CA ASP A 192 -7.79 -7.96 -14.92
C ASP A 192 -7.35 -9.02 -13.91
N ASP A 193 -7.52 -10.30 -14.26
CA ASP A 193 -7.15 -11.44 -13.42
C ASP A 193 -5.64 -11.53 -13.14
N GLU A 194 -4.79 -10.94 -13.99
CA GLU A 194 -3.33 -10.98 -13.83
C GLU A 194 -2.85 -9.97 -12.79
N THR A 195 -3.37 -8.74 -12.86
CA THR A 195 -2.98 -7.65 -11.96
C THR A 195 -3.86 -7.60 -10.70
N GLY A 196 -5.10 -8.11 -10.80
CA GLY A 196 -6.13 -8.00 -9.79
C GLY A 196 -6.83 -6.63 -9.77
N ASP A 197 -6.57 -5.78 -10.76
CA ASP A 197 -7.06 -4.41 -10.83
C ASP A 197 -8.36 -4.30 -11.65
N GLU A 198 -9.18 -3.30 -11.33
CA GLU A 198 -10.28 -2.87 -12.20
C GLU A 198 -9.78 -1.84 -13.21
N ILE A 199 -9.76 -2.23 -14.47
CA ILE A 199 -9.27 -1.42 -15.59
C ILE A 199 -10.40 -0.56 -16.13
N ILE A 200 -10.17 0.74 -16.21
CA ILE A 200 -11.15 1.70 -16.72
C ILE A 200 -11.33 1.54 -18.23
N SER A 201 -12.56 1.78 -18.70
CA SER A 201 -12.90 1.65 -20.11
C SER A 201 -12.02 2.49 -21.04
N ASN A 202 -11.84 1.99 -22.26
CA ASN A 202 -11.16 2.73 -23.32
C ASN A 202 -11.84 4.07 -23.65
N GLU A 203 -13.13 4.23 -23.33
CA GLU A 203 -13.86 5.48 -23.57
C GLU A 203 -13.35 6.61 -22.70
N ILE A 204 -13.17 6.41 -21.39
CA ILE A 204 -12.58 7.45 -20.53
C ILE A 204 -11.10 7.66 -20.85
N ARG A 205 -10.33 6.60 -21.11
CA ARG A 205 -8.89 6.71 -21.45
C ARG A 205 -8.64 7.60 -22.66
N LYS A 206 -9.53 7.57 -23.67
CA LYS A 206 -9.46 8.45 -24.84
C LYS A 206 -9.63 9.93 -24.48
N LEU A 207 -10.31 10.27 -23.38
CA LEU A 207 -10.57 11.64 -22.97
C LEU A 207 -9.44 12.24 -22.12
N LEU A 208 -8.67 11.39 -21.45
CA LEU A 208 -7.59 11.80 -20.56
C LEU A 208 -6.41 12.40 -21.33
N ASP A 209 -5.73 13.36 -20.70
CA ASP A 209 -4.49 13.93 -21.21
C ASP A 209 -3.34 12.92 -21.15
N ASN A 210 -3.28 12.14 -20.06
CA ASN A 210 -2.35 11.03 -19.94
C ASN A 210 -3.06 9.70 -20.24
N PRO A 211 -2.85 9.08 -21.42
CA PRO A 211 -3.50 7.82 -21.78
C PRO A 211 -2.94 6.60 -21.05
N LEU A 212 -1.86 6.77 -20.27
CA LEU A 212 -1.24 5.72 -19.46
C LEU A 212 -2.01 5.44 -18.16
N ILE A 213 -3.01 6.26 -17.83
CA ILE A 213 -3.93 6.01 -16.72
C ILE A 213 -4.85 4.84 -17.11
N GLU A 214 -4.89 3.82 -16.27
CA GLU A 214 -5.60 2.56 -16.49
C GLU A 214 -6.57 2.21 -15.37
N THR A 215 -6.43 2.81 -14.19
CA THR A 215 -7.35 2.56 -13.06
C THR A 215 -7.97 3.86 -12.56
N PHE A 216 -9.12 3.76 -11.88
CA PHE A 216 -9.71 4.92 -11.21
C PHE A 216 -8.83 5.44 -10.07
N GLU A 217 -8.10 4.57 -9.37
CA GLU A 217 -7.13 4.95 -8.33
C GLU A 217 -6.00 5.84 -8.90
N GLU A 218 -5.54 5.57 -10.12
CA GLU A 218 -4.57 6.42 -10.81
C GLU A 218 -5.15 7.78 -11.20
N LEU A 219 -6.39 7.82 -11.71
CA LEU A 219 -7.09 9.07 -12.05
C LEU A 219 -7.36 9.93 -10.82
N GLU A 220 -7.83 9.31 -9.73
CA GLU A 220 -8.07 9.93 -8.44
C GLU A 220 -6.83 10.68 -7.94
N ARG A 221 -5.64 10.05 -8.00
CA ARG A 221 -4.38 10.69 -7.60
C ARG A 221 -4.05 11.94 -8.40
N GLU A 222 -4.37 11.98 -9.69
CA GLU A 222 -4.17 13.19 -10.51
C GLU A 222 -5.19 14.28 -10.14
N LEU A 223 -6.45 13.91 -9.88
CA LEU A 223 -7.49 14.83 -9.40
C LEU A 223 -7.17 15.39 -8.02
N ALA A 224 -6.58 14.60 -7.12
CA ALA A 224 -6.14 15.00 -5.77
C ALA A 224 -5.02 16.05 -5.79
N LYS A 225 -4.23 16.10 -6.88
CA LYS A 225 -3.26 17.19 -7.13
C LYS A 225 -3.94 18.48 -7.62
N GLY A 226 -5.24 18.44 -7.92
CA GLY A 226 -6.01 19.51 -8.53
C GLY A 226 -5.64 19.77 -9.98
N GLU A 227 -5.15 18.75 -10.68
CA GLU A 227 -4.72 18.87 -12.06
C GLU A 227 -5.89 18.93 -13.04
N LEU A 228 -5.60 19.45 -14.23
CA LEU A 228 -6.46 19.28 -15.39
C LEU A 228 -6.18 17.90 -16.00
N VAL A 229 -7.18 17.04 -16.09
CA VAL A 229 -7.01 15.64 -16.52
C VAL A 229 -7.60 15.37 -17.90
N LEU A 230 -8.48 16.23 -18.42
CA LEU A 230 -9.08 16.04 -19.75
C LEU A 230 -8.31 16.81 -20.82
N LYS A 231 -7.94 16.12 -21.91
CA LYS A 231 -7.19 16.71 -23.04
C LYS A 231 -7.87 17.95 -23.65
N GLN A 232 -9.20 18.00 -23.65
CA GLN A 232 -9.97 19.11 -24.21
C GLN A 232 -9.74 20.45 -23.49
N ASN A 233 -9.28 20.38 -22.24
CA ASN A 233 -9.02 21.55 -21.42
C ASN A 233 -7.59 22.09 -21.55
N ASN A 234 -6.77 21.48 -22.41
CA ASN A 234 -5.40 21.86 -22.71
C ASN A 234 -4.55 22.05 -21.42
N PRO A 235 -4.36 20.97 -20.64
CA PRO A 235 -3.51 21.05 -19.44
C PRO A 235 -2.09 21.52 -19.79
N PRO A 236 -1.39 22.18 -18.86
CA PRO A 236 0.00 22.57 -19.05
C PRO A 236 0.90 21.34 -19.32
N ALA A 237 1.81 21.46 -20.28
CA ALA A 237 2.76 20.39 -20.57
C ALA A 237 3.64 20.07 -19.35
N LYS A 238 3.69 18.80 -18.97
CA LYS A 238 4.51 18.28 -17.86
C LYS A 238 5.98 18.21 -18.28
N THR A 239 6.88 18.65 -17.41
CA THR A 239 8.34 18.61 -17.64
C THR A 239 8.95 17.31 -17.11
N TYR A 240 10.21 17.03 -17.46
CA TYR A 240 10.95 15.93 -16.82
C TYR A 240 10.99 16.09 -15.29
N GLU A 241 11.19 17.31 -14.78
CA GLU A 241 11.26 17.56 -13.33
C GLU A 241 9.92 17.27 -12.64
N TYR A 242 8.80 17.53 -13.30
CA TYR A 242 7.48 17.12 -12.81
C TYR A 242 7.41 15.60 -12.64
N TRP A 243 7.74 14.82 -13.68
CA TRP A 243 7.68 13.36 -13.63
C TRP A 243 8.65 12.78 -12.61
N ARG A 244 9.85 13.35 -12.53
CA ARG A 244 10.86 12.99 -11.53
C ARG A 244 10.33 13.16 -10.10
N ASN A 245 9.68 14.29 -9.80
CA ASN A 245 9.09 14.55 -8.49
C ASN A 245 7.88 13.63 -8.21
N SER A 246 7.05 13.36 -9.21
CA SER A 246 5.94 12.42 -9.11
C SER A 246 6.41 10.99 -8.74
N VAL A 247 7.48 10.50 -9.37
CA VAL A 247 8.08 9.19 -9.06
C VAL A 247 8.81 9.19 -7.71
N LEU A 248 9.37 10.33 -7.31
CA LEU A 248 10.00 10.53 -6.00
C LEU A 248 9.01 10.36 -4.85
N GLU A 249 7.79 10.88 -5.01
CA GLU A 249 6.71 10.75 -4.03
C GLU A 249 6.17 9.31 -3.99
N ASN A 250 5.91 8.71 -5.15
CA ASN A 250 5.44 7.34 -5.25
C ASN A 250 6.05 6.65 -6.47
N TYR A 251 6.81 5.57 -6.24
CA TYR A 251 7.49 4.82 -7.31
C TYR A 251 6.52 4.24 -8.35
N ARG A 252 5.26 3.96 -7.96
CA ARG A 252 4.21 3.46 -8.86
C ARG A 252 3.88 4.44 -9.98
N ASN A 253 4.09 5.74 -9.75
CA ASN A 253 3.88 6.77 -10.78
C ASN A 253 4.82 6.61 -11.98
N LEU A 254 5.86 5.76 -11.91
CA LEU A 254 6.69 5.42 -13.05
C LEU A 254 5.88 4.83 -14.22
N LYS A 255 4.78 4.12 -13.92
CA LYS A 255 3.83 3.60 -14.92
C LYS A 255 3.20 4.71 -15.76
N LEU A 256 2.97 5.87 -15.15
CA LEU A 256 2.30 7.02 -15.77
C LEU A 256 3.26 7.94 -16.54
N VAL A 257 4.56 7.67 -16.52
CA VAL A 257 5.57 8.51 -17.18
C VAL A 257 5.59 8.24 -18.69
N PRO A 258 5.37 9.27 -19.54
CA PRO A 258 5.51 9.15 -20.99
C PRO A 258 6.91 8.67 -21.40
N LYS A 259 6.98 7.93 -22.51
CA LYS A 259 8.22 7.28 -22.97
C LYS A 259 9.38 8.26 -23.13
N GLU A 260 9.12 9.49 -23.58
CA GLU A 260 10.13 10.53 -23.74
C GLU A 260 10.76 11.00 -22.41
N PHE A 261 10.08 10.82 -21.29
CA PHE A 261 10.56 11.19 -19.95
C PHE A 261 11.02 10.00 -19.10
N LYS A 262 10.70 8.77 -19.52
CA LYS A 262 11.10 7.53 -18.84
C LYS A 262 12.56 7.17 -19.15
N THR A 263 13.47 8.01 -18.70
CA THR A 263 14.92 7.84 -18.92
C THR A 263 15.51 6.75 -18.04
N GLU A 264 16.66 6.21 -18.43
CA GLU A 264 17.41 5.24 -17.61
C GLU A 264 17.74 5.81 -16.22
N GLU A 265 18.03 7.11 -16.14
CA GLU A 265 18.27 7.81 -14.87
C GLU A 265 17.06 7.74 -13.95
N LEU A 266 15.86 8.04 -14.46
CA LEU A 266 14.62 8.02 -13.69
C LEU A 266 14.25 6.60 -13.25
N CYS A 267 14.40 5.62 -14.14
CA CYS A 267 14.21 4.20 -13.83
C CYS A 267 15.16 3.73 -12.73
N ASN A 268 16.46 4.01 -12.86
CA ASN A 268 17.47 3.68 -11.86
C ASN A 268 17.18 4.39 -10.52
N PHE A 269 16.67 5.62 -10.57
CA PHE A 269 16.27 6.35 -9.38
C PHE A 269 15.13 5.65 -8.61
N ALA A 270 14.09 5.19 -9.32
CA ALA A 270 12.99 4.43 -8.72
C ALA A 270 13.47 3.08 -8.13
N LEU A 271 14.26 2.34 -8.90
CA LEU A 271 14.84 1.05 -8.50
C LEU A 271 15.78 1.15 -7.30
N ASN A 272 16.47 2.27 -7.14
CA ASN A 272 17.31 2.51 -5.98
C ASN A 272 16.49 2.65 -4.70
N LYS A 273 15.23 3.08 -4.78
CA LYS A 273 14.31 3.08 -3.63
C LYS A 273 13.69 1.71 -3.37
N THR A 274 13.23 1.04 -4.42
CA THR A 274 12.56 -0.26 -4.29
C THR A 274 12.66 -1.07 -5.58
N PHE A 275 12.92 -2.38 -5.47
CA PHE A 275 12.89 -3.28 -6.62
C PHE A 275 11.47 -3.43 -7.20
N HIS A 276 10.41 -3.13 -6.41
CA HIS A 276 9.02 -3.16 -6.87
C HIS A 276 8.71 -2.15 -8.00
N ALA A 277 9.64 -1.26 -8.36
CA ALA A 277 9.50 -0.39 -9.52
C ALA A 277 9.83 -1.09 -10.86
N LEU A 278 10.48 -2.27 -10.84
CA LEU A 278 10.91 -2.98 -12.04
C LEU A 278 9.77 -3.29 -13.02
N PRO A 279 8.56 -3.70 -12.59
CA PRO A 279 7.44 -3.96 -13.51
C PRO A 279 6.98 -2.75 -14.33
N PHE A 280 7.34 -1.52 -13.92
CA PHE A 280 6.96 -0.28 -14.63
C PHE A 280 8.02 0.21 -15.63
N ILE A 281 9.14 -0.50 -15.72
CA ILE A 281 10.25 -0.20 -16.63
C ILE A 281 10.00 -0.91 -17.96
N ASP A 282 10.21 -0.18 -19.06
CA ASP A 282 10.11 -0.74 -20.40
C ASP A 282 11.05 -1.93 -20.54
N GLN A 283 10.55 -3.06 -21.06
CA GLN A 283 11.30 -4.32 -21.18
C GLN A 283 12.64 -4.17 -21.89
N ASP A 284 12.73 -3.29 -22.89
CA ASP A 284 13.97 -3.01 -23.63
C ASP A 284 15.10 -2.42 -22.74
N LEU A 285 14.77 -1.89 -21.56
CA LEU A 285 15.72 -1.34 -20.59
C LEU A 285 16.11 -2.36 -19.51
N ILE A 286 15.42 -3.50 -19.42
CA ILE A 286 15.72 -4.55 -18.45
C ILE A 286 16.85 -5.42 -19.01
N THR A 287 17.95 -5.50 -18.27
CA THR A 287 19.11 -6.31 -18.64
C THR A 287 19.44 -7.30 -17.52
N TYR A 288 20.16 -8.36 -17.87
CA TYR A 288 20.66 -9.30 -16.85
C TYR A 288 21.53 -8.59 -15.80
N GLU A 289 22.36 -7.63 -16.19
CA GLU A 289 23.20 -6.84 -15.26
C GLU A 289 22.35 -6.02 -14.29
N LEU A 290 21.24 -5.44 -14.76
CA LEU A 290 20.28 -4.75 -13.90
C LEU A 290 19.64 -5.71 -12.89
N CYS A 291 19.14 -6.86 -13.37
CA CYS A 291 18.50 -7.89 -12.53
C CYS A 291 19.47 -8.39 -11.45
N GLU A 292 20.71 -8.69 -11.86
CA GLU A 292 21.79 -9.09 -10.95
C GLU A 292 22.09 -8.04 -9.90
N ARG A 293 22.14 -6.76 -10.28
CA ARG A 293 22.36 -5.64 -9.35
C ARG A 293 21.23 -5.51 -8.32
N LEU A 294 19.98 -5.68 -8.75
CA LEU A 294 18.81 -5.64 -7.85
C LEU A 294 18.84 -6.79 -6.85
N VAL A 295 19.03 -8.01 -7.36
CA VAL A 295 19.10 -9.25 -6.57
C VAL A 295 20.27 -9.22 -5.59
N SER A 296 21.43 -8.69 -6.02
CA SER A 296 22.60 -8.56 -5.14
C SER A 296 22.33 -7.62 -3.97
N LYS A 297 21.52 -6.57 -4.16
CA LYS A 297 21.13 -5.63 -3.11
C LYS A 297 20.08 -6.22 -2.17
N ASP A 298 19.11 -6.94 -2.70
CA ASP A 298 18.05 -7.61 -1.96
C ASP A 298 17.61 -8.90 -2.67
N GLY A 299 17.81 -10.05 -2.03
CA GLY A 299 17.46 -11.35 -2.61
C GLY A 299 15.97 -11.52 -2.90
N PHE A 300 15.09 -10.74 -2.27
CA PHE A 300 13.65 -10.71 -2.58
C PHE A 300 13.34 -10.06 -3.93
N ALA A 301 14.27 -9.33 -4.55
CA ALA A 301 14.07 -8.76 -5.87
C ALA A 301 13.80 -9.82 -6.94
N ILE A 302 14.20 -11.09 -6.72
CA ILE A 302 13.94 -12.20 -7.64
C ILE A 302 12.47 -12.35 -8.02
N GLN A 303 11.55 -11.96 -7.13
CA GLN A 303 10.10 -12.09 -7.35
C GLN A 303 9.53 -11.16 -8.43
N VAL A 304 10.25 -10.10 -8.80
CA VAL A 304 9.82 -9.14 -9.83
C VAL A 304 10.69 -9.19 -11.08
N ILE A 305 11.72 -10.04 -11.10
CA ILE A 305 12.58 -10.20 -12.27
C ILE A 305 11.80 -10.96 -13.35
N PRO A 306 11.80 -10.49 -14.61
CA PRO A 306 11.15 -11.22 -15.70
C PRO A 306 11.73 -12.63 -15.88
N ASP A 307 10.86 -13.59 -16.20
CA ASP A 307 11.19 -15.02 -16.30
C ASP A 307 12.38 -15.29 -17.23
N GLU A 308 12.51 -14.55 -18.33
CA GLU A 308 13.62 -14.70 -19.29
C GLU A 308 15.01 -14.40 -18.70
N PHE A 309 15.09 -13.67 -17.57
CA PHE A 309 16.34 -13.38 -16.86
C PHE A 309 16.56 -14.27 -15.64
N ILE A 310 15.58 -15.10 -15.25
CA ILE A 310 15.74 -16.03 -14.14
C ILE A 310 16.63 -17.18 -14.60
N THR A 311 17.91 -17.12 -14.22
CA THR A 311 18.88 -18.19 -14.45
C THR A 311 19.27 -18.87 -13.15
N LYS A 312 19.87 -20.05 -13.26
CA LYS A 312 20.48 -20.73 -12.11
C LYS A 312 21.45 -19.82 -11.37
N GLU A 313 22.32 -19.12 -12.09
CA GLU A 313 23.30 -18.19 -11.51
C GLU A 313 22.62 -17.07 -10.73
N LEU A 314 21.55 -16.48 -11.28
CA LEU A 314 20.80 -15.43 -10.61
C LEU A 314 20.05 -15.94 -9.36
N CYS A 315 19.48 -17.15 -9.41
CA CYS A 315 18.86 -17.79 -8.25
C CYS A 315 19.85 -18.02 -7.11
N PHE A 316 21.09 -18.45 -7.43
CA PHE A 316 22.15 -18.57 -6.43
C PHE A 316 22.50 -17.20 -5.83
N LYS A 317 22.65 -16.16 -6.65
CA LYS A 317 22.89 -14.78 -6.15
C LYS A 317 21.76 -14.28 -5.25
N ALA A 318 20.49 -14.52 -5.61
CA ALA A 318 19.35 -14.16 -4.77
C ALA A 318 19.40 -14.85 -3.42
N THR A 319 19.82 -16.11 -3.43
CA THR A 319 19.98 -16.91 -2.24
C THR A 319 21.14 -16.43 -1.36
N GLU A 320 22.25 -15.99 -1.95
CA GLU A 320 23.37 -15.34 -1.25
C GLU A 320 22.95 -14.04 -0.57
N SER A 321 22.14 -13.23 -1.25
CA SER A 321 21.63 -11.95 -0.73
C SER A 321 20.44 -12.09 0.24
N GLY A 322 19.98 -13.31 0.47
CA GLY A 322 18.89 -13.66 1.39
C GLY A 322 17.51 -13.57 0.71
N THR A 323 16.94 -14.72 0.38
CA THR A 323 15.61 -14.86 -0.22
C THR A 323 14.88 -16.07 0.37
N LEU A 324 13.67 -16.36 -0.11
CA LEU A 324 12.90 -17.55 0.26
C LEU A 324 12.94 -18.59 -0.85
N LEU A 325 12.98 -19.87 -0.47
CA LEU A 325 13.02 -20.98 -1.44
C LEU A 325 11.81 -20.95 -2.39
N ARG A 326 10.61 -20.63 -1.87
CA ARG A 326 9.37 -20.52 -2.67
C ARG A 326 9.40 -19.45 -3.77
N LEU A 327 10.34 -18.51 -3.73
CA LEU A 327 10.52 -17.48 -4.76
C LEU A 327 11.51 -17.90 -5.85
N ILE A 328 12.14 -19.07 -5.69
CA ILE A 328 13.03 -19.66 -6.68
C ILE A 328 12.26 -20.73 -7.47
N PRO A 329 12.37 -20.78 -8.80
CA PRO A 329 11.78 -21.86 -9.60
C PRO A 329 12.31 -23.24 -9.19
N GLU A 330 11.39 -24.20 -9.10
CA GLU A 330 11.70 -25.56 -8.61
C GLU A 330 12.74 -26.28 -9.49
N GLU A 331 12.82 -25.98 -10.79
CA GLU A 331 13.84 -26.54 -11.69
C GLU A 331 15.29 -26.22 -11.28
N TYR A 332 15.50 -25.16 -10.49
CA TYR A 332 16.83 -24.76 -10.00
C TYR A 332 17.13 -25.29 -8.61
N TYR A 333 16.21 -26.02 -7.98
CA TYR A 333 16.44 -26.58 -6.64
C TYR A 333 17.56 -27.61 -6.67
N SER A 334 18.48 -27.44 -5.73
CA SER A 334 19.54 -28.38 -5.42
C SER A 334 19.76 -28.38 -3.91
N GLU A 335 20.36 -29.45 -3.38
CA GLU A 335 20.72 -29.51 -1.96
C GLU A 335 21.61 -28.30 -1.57
N GLU A 336 22.54 -27.91 -2.44
CA GLU A 336 23.41 -26.76 -2.25
C GLU A 336 22.61 -25.44 -2.14
N LEU A 337 21.68 -25.20 -3.07
CA LEU A 337 20.86 -23.98 -3.07
C LEU A 337 19.97 -23.93 -1.82
N ILE A 338 19.32 -25.04 -1.46
CA ILE A 338 18.44 -25.10 -0.28
C ILE A 338 19.25 -24.81 0.99
N LEU A 339 20.45 -25.37 1.12
CA LEU A 339 21.34 -25.07 2.25
C LEU A 339 21.77 -23.60 2.28
N LEU A 340 21.99 -22.99 1.13
CA LEU A 340 22.34 -21.57 1.03
C LEU A 340 21.16 -20.68 1.46
N VAL A 341 19.92 -21.03 1.07
CA VAL A 341 18.70 -20.37 1.56
C VAL A 341 18.66 -20.45 3.07
N PHE A 342 18.95 -21.62 3.63
CA PHE A 342 18.87 -21.81 5.08
C PHE A 342 19.92 -21.03 5.87
N LYS A 343 21.10 -20.85 5.29
CA LYS A 343 22.22 -20.10 5.89
C LYS A 343 22.00 -18.58 5.83
N ASN A 344 21.45 -18.07 4.73
CA ASN A 344 21.33 -16.63 4.47
C ASN A 344 19.92 -16.07 4.71
N GLY A 345 18.92 -16.92 4.97
CA GLY A 345 17.55 -16.51 5.23
C GLY A 345 17.47 -15.56 6.43
N ARG A 346 16.97 -14.33 6.19
CA ARG A 346 16.70 -13.33 7.25
C ARG A 346 15.50 -13.72 8.11
N HIS A 347 14.60 -14.53 7.57
CA HIS A 347 13.48 -15.16 8.27
C HIS A 347 13.80 -16.65 8.51
N GLU A 348 13.26 -17.25 9.57
CA GLU A 348 13.50 -18.67 9.86
C GLU A 348 13.10 -19.52 8.66
N PRO A 349 14.07 -20.15 7.97
CA PRO A 349 13.78 -20.94 6.79
C PRO A 349 12.95 -22.15 7.20
N ASP A 350 11.75 -22.29 6.63
CA ASP A 350 10.88 -23.41 6.92
C ASP A 350 11.29 -24.60 6.05
N ILE A 351 11.77 -25.68 6.67
CA ILE A 351 12.02 -26.96 5.99
C ILE A 351 10.75 -27.51 5.31
N ASN A 352 9.57 -27.05 5.72
CA ASN A 352 8.30 -27.38 5.07
C ASN A 352 8.15 -26.76 3.67
N ASP A 353 8.90 -25.71 3.35
CA ASP A 353 8.94 -25.14 2.00
C ASP A 353 9.73 -26.03 1.03
N VAL A 354 10.50 -27.00 1.54
CA VAL A 354 11.29 -27.92 0.70
C VAL A 354 10.42 -29.11 0.29
N PRO A 355 10.20 -29.35 -1.01
CA PRO A 355 9.48 -30.53 -1.48
C PRO A 355 10.17 -31.82 -1.02
N SER A 356 9.39 -32.82 -0.62
CA SER A 356 9.90 -34.08 -0.02
C SER A 356 10.95 -34.80 -0.87
N LYS A 357 10.89 -34.67 -2.20
CA LYS A 357 11.88 -35.24 -3.14
C LYS A 357 13.30 -34.66 -2.99
N TYR A 358 13.43 -33.47 -2.40
CA TYR A 358 14.72 -32.82 -2.13
C TYR A 358 15.18 -33.00 -0.67
N ILE A 359 14.35 -33.61 0.19
CA ILE A 359 14.72 -33.90 1.58
C ILE A 359 15.64 -35.12 1.62
N THR A 360 16.93 -34.89 1.77
CA THR A 360 17.96 -35.94 1.93
C THR A 360 18.45 -36.01 3.37
N GLU A 361 19.09 -37.12 3.75
CA GLU A 361 19.75 -37.23 5.06
C GLU A 361 20.84 -36.17 5.24
N SER A 362 21.61 -35.92 4.17
CA SER A 362 22.68 -34.91 4.16
C SER A 362 22.13 -33.51 4.42
N LEU A 363 21.05 -33.14 3.72
CA LEU A 363 20.35 -31.87 3.92
C LEU A 363 19.89 -31.70 5.38
N LEU A 364 19.25 -32.72 5.96
CA LEU A 364 18.75 -32.66 7.34
C LEU A 364 19.87 -32.55 8.37
N VAL A 365 21.00 -33.22 8.16
CA VAL A 365 22.19 -33.06 9.01
C VAL A 365 22.67 -31.61 9.00
N GLU A 366 22.85 -31.01 7.83
CA GLU A 366 23.29 -29.63 7.70
C GLU A 366 22.25 -28.63 8.24
N TYR A 367 20.95 -28.89 8.06
CA TYR A 367 19.85 -28.10 8.64
C TYR A 367 19.88 -28.06 10.18
N VAL A 368 20.25 -29.16 10.84
CA VAL A 368 20.42 -29.17 12.30
C VAL A 368 21.71 -28.44 12.70
N LYS A 369 22.79 -28.57 11.93
CA LYS A 369 24.07 -27.88 12.21
C LYS A 369 23.97 -26.36 12.17
N ILE A 370 23.12 -25.80 11.33
CA ILE A 370 22.87 -24.34 11.28
C ILE A 370 21.94 -23.84 12.41
N GLY A 371 21.46 -24.73 13.29
CA GLY A 371 20.64 -24.37 14.45
C GLY A 371 19.14 -24.19 14.15
N LYS A 372 18.68 -24.58 12.95
CA LYS A 372 17.28 -24.41 12.52
C LYS A 372 16.38 -25.63 12.78
N GLY A 373 16.85 -26.62 13.53
CA GLY A 373 16.20 -27.94 13.68
C GLY A 373 14.78 -28.03 14.26
N LEU A 374 14.10 -26.93 14.63
CA LEU A 374 12.77 -26.96 15.26
C LEU A 374 11.75 -27.86 14.53
N TRP A 375 11.79 -27.89 13.20
CA TRP A 375 10.85 -28.62 12.35
C TRP A 375 11.38 -29.99 11.84
N LEU A 376 12.52 -30.46 12.35
CA LEU A 376 13.13 -31.74 11.97
C LEU A 376 12.14 -32.91 12.08
N ASP A 377 11.32 -32.93 13.13
CA ASP A 377 10.37 -34.02 13.41
C ASP A 377 9.34 -34.17 12.28
N LYS A 378 8.86 -33.04 11.76
CA LYS A 378 7.88 -33.02 10.68
C LYS A 378 8.54 -33.42 9.36
N ALA A 379 9.74 -32.89 9.08
CA ALA A 379 10.51 -33.24 7.88
C ALA A 379 10.82 -34.74 7.81
N CYS A 380 11.32 -35.33 8.91
CA CYS A 380 11.62 -36.76 9.00
C CYS A 380 10.38 -37.65 8.83
N LYS A 381 9.24 -37.28 9.44
CA LYS A 381 7.97 -38.00 9.25
C LYS A 381 7.50 -37.94 7.79
N GLY A 382 7.65 -36.80 7.12
CA GLY A 382 7.23 -36.60 5.73
C GLY A 382 8.11 -37.32 4.71
N SER A 383 9.42 -37.46 4.98
CA SER A 383 10.37 -38.13 4.10
C SER A 383 10.60 -39.61 4.42
N GLY A 384 10.14 -40.08 5.59
CA GLY A 384 10.40 -41.44 6.06
C GLY A 384 11.83 -41.66 6.57
N ILE A 385 12.60 -40.58 6.76
CA ILE A 385 13.98 -40.64 7.28
C ILE A 385 13.97 -40.73 8.80
N ASP A 386 14.79 -41.61 9.37
CA ASP A 386 14.89 -41.77 10.83
C ASP A 386 15.56 -40.57 11.50
N LYS A 387 14.82 -39.89 12.38
CA LYS A 387 15.30 -38.70 13.11
C LYS A 387 16.54 -39.00 13.95
N LEU A 388 16.59 -40.15 14.63
CA LEU A 388 17.68 -40.47 15.55
C LEU A 388 18.99 -40.68 14.77
N GLN A 389 18.94 -41.30 13.60
CA GLN A 389 20.08 -41.42 12.70
C GLN A 389 20.63 -40.05 12.27
N ILE A 390 19.77 -39.08 11.95
CA ILE A 390 20.21 -37.72 11.62
C ILE A 390 20.91 -37.06 12.81
N LEU A 391 20.31 -37.12 13.99
CA LEU A 391 20.88 -36.51 15.20
C LEU A 391 22.23 -37.14 15.56
N LYS A 392 22.39 -38.46 15.42
CA LYS A 392 23.68 -39.15 15.60
C LYS A 392 24.74 -38.65 14.62
N LYS A 393 24.41 -38.52 13.34
CA LYS A 393 25.33 -37.95 12.33
C LYS A 393 25.74 -36.51 12.63
N VAL A 394 24.84 -35.70 13.21
CA VAL A 394 25.16 -34.35 13.66
C VAL A 394 26.11 -34.40 14.87
N ILE A 395 25.89 -35.31 15.83
CA ILE A 395 26.81 -35.55 16.96
C ILE A 395 28.18 -35.95 16.42
N ASP A 396 28.26 -36.91 15.50
CA ASP A 396 29.53 -37.38 14.92
C ASP A 396 30.28 -36.27 14.16
N SER A 397 29.59 -35.21 13.75
CA SER A 397 30.18 -34.10 13.00
C SER A 397 30.98 -33.11 13.87
N GLY A 398 30.77 -33.08 15.19
CA GLY A 398 31.48 -32.14 16.07
C GLY A 398 30.74 -31.78 17.36
N ILE A 399 31.50 -31.58 18.43
CA ILE A 399 30.98 -31.24 19.76
C ILE A 399 30.32 -29.85 19.80
N GLU A 400 30.71 -28.96 18.89
CA GLU A 400 30.14 -27.63 18.72
C GLU A 400 28.64 -27.67 18.35
N TYR A 401 28.17 -28.74 17.70
CA TYR A 401 26.78 -28.88 17.28
C TYR A 401 25.84 -29.40 18.37
N LEU A 402 26.38 -29.85 19.52
CA LEU A 402 25.56 -30.34 20.65
C LEU A 402 24.58 -29.29 21.15
N ASN A 403 24.92 -27.99 21.06
CA ASN A 403 24.01 -26.92 21.41
C ASN A 403 22.68 -26.98 20.63
N ASN A 404 22.76 -27.29 19.33
CA ASN A 404 21.59 -27.32 18.45
C ASN A 404 20.70 -28.52 18.76
N ILE A 405 21.32 -29.66 19.10
CA ILE A 405 20.60 -30.88 19.50
C ILE A 405 20.01 -30.72 20.90
N PHE A 406 20.80 -30.35 21.90
CA PHE A 406 20.32 -30.23 23.27
C PHE A 406 19.35 -29.06 23.47
N GLY A 407 19.40 -28.05 22.59
CA GLY A 407 18.39 -27.00 22.51
C GLY A 407 17.01 -27.55 22.16
N ASN A 408 16.90 -28.25 21.02
CA ASN A 408 15.62 -28.52 20.36
C ASN A 408 15.21 -30.01 20.32
N HIS A 409 16.14 -30.93 20.52
CA HIS A 409 15.96 -32.39 20.38
C HIS A 409 16.57 -33.19 21.54
N PHE A 410 16.50 -32.64 22.76
CA PHE A 410 17.05 -33.29 23.95
C PHE A 410 16.25 -34.56 24.31
N SER A 411 16.92 -35.71 24.31
CA SER A 411 16.37 -37.03 24.65
C SER A 411 17.44 -37.94 25.26
N GLN A 412 17.03 -39.02 25.93
CA GLN A 412 17.96 -39.99 26.51
C GLN A 412 18.90 -40.55 25.45
N GLU A 413 18.36 -40.92 24.28
CA GLU A 413 19.11 -41.53 23.19
C GLU A 413 20.17 -40.58 22.62
N THR A 414 19.85 -39.29 22.50
CA THR A 414 20.83 -38.28 22.05
C THR A 414 21.91 -37.99 23.09
N VAL A 415 21.56 -38.03 24.38
CA VAL A 415 22.52 -37.80 25.48
C VAL A 415 23.47 -38.97 25.62
N ASP A 416 22.96 -40.21 25.63
CA ASP A 416 23.77 -41.42 25.74
C ASP A 416 24.76 -41.53 24.59
N TYR A 417 24.30 -41.24 23.36
CA TYR A 417 25.17 -41.26 22.20
C TYR A 417 26.21 -40.13 22.24
N ALA A 418 25.82 -38.92 22.64
CA ALA A 418 26.77 -37.81 22.76
C ALA A 418 27.82 -38.07 23.86
N ALA A 419 27.42 -38.67 24.99
CA ALA A 419 28.33 -39.06 26.06
C ALA A 419 29.31 -40.15 25.60
N LEU A 420 28.83 -41.14 24.85
CA LEU A 420 29.69 -42.17 24.25
C LEU A 420 30.81 -41.57 23.38
N VAL A 421 30.50 -40.49 22.65
CA VAL A 421 31.45 -39.83 21.73
C VAL A 421 32.35 -38.81 22.47
N TYR A 422 31.81 -38.04 23.42
CA TYR A 422 32.45 -36.84 23.97
C TYR A 422 32.73 -36.86 25.49
N ASP A 423 32.20 -37.81 26.25
CA ASP A 423 32.55 -37.96 27.68
C ASP A 423 33.86 -38.72 27.85
N ASN A 424 34.96 -38.07 27.49
CA ASN A 424 36.31 -38.61 27.58
C ASN A 424 37.32 -37.51 27.89
N GLU A 425 38.56 -37.89 28.22
CA GLU A 425 39.60 -36.94 28.64
C GLU A 425 39.93 -35.86 27.60
N VAL A 426 39.67 -36.10 26.30
CA VAL A 426 39.95 -35.12 25.24
C VAL A 426 38.95 -33.96 25.26
N PHE A 427 37.67 -34.24 25.49
CA PHE A 427 36.58 -33.26 25.43
C PHE A 427 35.98 -32.88 26.80
N LYS A 428 36.55 -33.42 27.88
CA LYS A 428 36.05 -33.35 29.26
C LYS A 428 35.58 -31.96 29.70
N GLU A 429 36.37 -30.92 29.43
CA GLU A 429 36.02 -29.55 29.81
C GLU A 429 34.79 -29.05 29.04
N THR A 430 34.80 -29.19 27.71
CA THR A 430 33.70 -28.75 26.83
C THR A 430 32.42 -29.53 27.09
N TRP A 431 32.52 -30.86 27.29
CA TRP A 431 31.39 -31.72 27.65
C TRP A 431 30.77 -31.28 28.98
N ASN A 432 31.58 -31.08 30.03
CA ASN A 432 31.11 -30.61 31.33
C ASN A 432 30.40 -29.25 31.22
N ASN A 433 30.87 -28.35 30.37
CA ASN A 433 30.19 -27.08 30.12
C ASN A 433 28.79 -27.28 29.52
N TYR A 434 28.60 -28.23 28.60
CA TYR A 434 27.27 -28.58 28.09
C TYR A 434 26.37 -29.21 29.16
N VAL A 435 26.89 -30.14 29.95
CA VAL A 435 26.15 -30.75 31.07
C VAL A 435 25.68 -29.68 32.06
N GLN A 436 26.54 -28.72 32.41
CA GLN A 436 26.15 -27.62 33.28
C GLN A 436 25.13 -26.67 32.62
N LYS A 437 25.33 -26.31 31.34
CA LYS A 437 24.42 -25.44 30.60
C LYS A 437 23.00 -26.02 30.52
N TYR A 438 22.88 -27.32 30.31
CA TYR A 438 21.60 -28.03 30.19
C TYR A 438 21.22 -28.83 31.44
N LYS A 439 21.80 -28.51 32.60
CA LYS A 439 21.67 -29.28 33.86
C LYS A 439 20.23 -29.69 34.19
N GLN A 440 19.28 -28.76 34.10
CA GLN A 440 17.87 -29.04 34.38
C GLN A 440 17.27 -30.10 33.43
N LYS A 441 17.73 -30.18 32.17
CA LYS A 441 17.28 -31.21 31.23
C LYS A 441 17.89 -32.58 31.55
N PHE A 442 19.18 -32.61 31.95
CA PHE A 442 19.85 -33.83 32.42
C PHE A 442 19.19 -34.39 33.69
N GLU A 443 18.93 -33.55 34.70
CA GLU A 443 18.28 -33.97 35.95
C GLU A 443 16.85 -34.54 35.76
N ARG A 444 16.18 -34.20 34.64
CA ARG A 444 14.86 -34.75 34.28
C ARG A 444 14.95 -36.16 33.70
N LEU A 445 16.08 -36.54 33.11
CA LEU A 445 16.30 -37.89 32.58
C LEU A 445 16.69 -38.90 33.66
N GLU A 446 17.28 -38.41 34.76
CA GLU A 446 17.68 -39.24 35.92
C GLU A 446 16.50 -39.63 36.85
N LYS A 447 15.32 -39.07 36.61
CA LYS A 447 14.06 -39.37 37.32
C LYS A 447 13.19 -40.30 36.50
#